data_AF-A0A356R8B3-F1
#
_entry.id   AF-A0A356R8B3-F1
#
_cell.length_a   1.000
_cell.length_b   1.000
_cell.length_c   1.000
_cell.angle_alpha   90.00
_cell.angle_beta   90.00
_cell.angle_gamma   90.00
#
_symmetry.space_group_name_H-M   'P 1'
#
loop_
_entity.id
_entity.type
_entity.pdbx_description
1 polymer ?
#
loop_
_entity_poly.entity_id
_entity_poly.type
_entity_poly.pdbx_seq_one_letter_code
_entity_poly.pdbx_strand_id
1 'polypeptide(L)'
;MGFFEKLLSAVPPKKERSRTPLYQFVLTHIQNDLYESPYEVIKRLPKAAKKKIIQDICHVSEIIWQAPDRVLANREGLLESMLHQVEYEIFMVEPGHELCDFDGISGALKDYLPEFVQKRIDTGEFNWKRKSTPTKDEAYRLVRGNWLRANQYCKIFNGIRHYLQDYHTNLERDWFFPLQCASAAFAEYHFRKETGLTQVIDGSRALQYGAFLEIVSRGHKDPLEEWEKTYNEIFPQQSFHPKRRREMGR
;
A
#
# COMPACT_ATOMS: atom_id res chain seq x y z
N MET A 1 10.50 -14.00 4.47
CA MET A 1 11.28 -13.27 3.46
C MET A 1 10.30 -12.69 2.47
N GLY A 2 10.10 -11.36 2.50
CA GLY A 2 9.13 -10.64 1.67
C GLY A 2 9.47 -10.70 0.18
N PHE A 3 8.53 -10.36 -0.71
CA PHE A 3 8.78 -10.40 -2.15
C PHE A 3 9.88 -9.39 -2.52
N PHE A 4 9.91 -8.19 -1.92
CA PHE A 4 11.05 -7.28 -2.05
C PHE A 4 12.39 -7.88 -1.65
N GLU A 5 12.46 -8.66 -0.57
CA GLU A 5 13.71 -9.29 -0.12
C GLU A 5 14.17 -10.40 -1.07
N LYS A 6 13.22 -11.19 -1.61
CA LYS A 6 13.48 -12.18 -2.66
C LYS A 6 13.94 -11.53 -3.97
N LEU A 7 13.33 -10.42 -4.37
CA LEU A 7 13.71 -9.67 -5.57
C LEU A 7 15.10 -9.04 -5.44
N LEU A 8 15.43 -8.47 -4.27
CA LEU A 8 16.73 -7.84 -4.03
C LEU A 8 17.87 -8.86 -3.92
N SER A 9 17.57 -10.13 -3.63
CA SER A 9 18.57 -11.21 -3.51
C SER A 9 18.83 -11.97 -4.81
N ALA A 10 17.94 -11.91 -5.80
CA ALA A 10 18.02 -12.69 -7.04
C ALA A 10 18.99 -12.14 -8.13
N VAL A 11 20.00 -11.33 -7.76
CA VAL A 11 20.69 -10.46 -8.73
C VAL A 11 22.00 -11.04 -9.29
N PRO A 12 22.13 -11.20 -10.63
CA PRO A 12 23.43 -11.35 -11.29
C PRO A 12 24.19 -10.02 -11.39
N PRO A 13 25.54 -10.01 -11.36
CA PRO A 13 26.33 -8.79 -11.22
C PRO A 13 26.23 -7.85 -12.44
N LYS A 14 26.28 -6.54 -12.12
CA LYS A 14 26.38 -5.35 -13.00
C LYS A 14 26.83 -5.64 -14.46
N LYS A 15 25.89 -5.94 -15.34
CA LYS A 15 26.01 -5.62 -16.77
C LYS A 15 24.98 -4.54 -17.09
N GLU A 16 25.34 -3.66 -18.01
CA GLU A 16 24.62 -2.44 -18.42
C GLU A 16 23.13 -2.44 -18.07
N ARG A 17 22.75 -1.63 -17.09
CA ARG A 17 21.33 -1.40 -16.80
C ARG A 17 20.67 -0.89 -18.06
N SER A 18 19.75 -1.68 -18.60
CA SER A 18 19.02 -1.35 -19.81
C SER A 18 18.25 -0.05 -19.57
N ARG A 19 18.53 0.99 -20.37
CA ARG A 19 17.76 2.25 -20.41
C ARG A 19 16.40 2.01 -21.06
N THR A 20 15.57 1.17 -20.45
CA THR A 20 14.25 0.86 -20.99
C THR A 20 13.33 2.07 -20.87
N PRO A 21 12.30 2.18 -21.72
CA PRO A 21 11.28 3.22 -21.57
C PRO A 21 10.64 3.23 -20.17
N LEU A 22 10.35 2.06 -19.61
CA LEU A 22 9.83 1.92 -18.24
C LEU A 22 10.81 2.47 -17.20
N TYR A 23 12.10 2.19 -17.34
CA TYR A 23 13.13 2.71 -16.44
C TYR A 23 13.16 4.25 -16.44
N GLN A 24 13.07 4.89 -17.61
CA GLN A 24 13.03 6.35 -17.69
C GLN A 24 11.74 6.92 -17.07
N PHE A 25 10.59 6.31 -17.36
CA PHE A 25 9.31 6.67 -16.75
C PHE A 25 9.38 6.64 -15.22
N VAL A 26 9.94 5.56 -14.67
CA VAL A 26 10.11 5.37 -13.22
C VAL A 26 11.08 6.39 -12.64
N LEU A 27 12.21 6.66 -13.29
CA LEU A 27 13.16 7.67 -12.84
C LEU A 27 12.52 9.05 -12.74
N THR A 28 11.74 9.46 -13.75
CA THR A 28 11.02 10.74 -13.73
C THR A 28 10.03 10.79 -12.57
N HIS A 29 9.25 9.72 -12.35
CA HIS A 29 8.32 9.65 -11.22
C HIS A 29 9.04 9.73 -9.87
N ILE A 30 10.13 8.99 -9.68
CA ILE A 30 10.92 9.04 -8.44
C ILE A 30 11.52 10.43 -8.22
N GLN A 31 11.99 11.09 -9.27
CA GLN A 31 12.56 12.43 -9.16
C GLN A 31 11.51 13.43 -8.65
N ASN A 32 10.32 13.43 -9.26
CA ASN A 32 9.23 14.28 -8.81
C ASN A 32 8.83 13.94 -7.37
N ASP A 33 8.66 12.65 -7.04
CA ASP A 33 8.25 12.23 -5.70
C ASP A 33 9.33 12.40 -4.61
N LEU A 34 10.63 12.40 -4.90
CA LEU A 34 11.68 12.58 -3.88
C LEU A 34 12.16 14.02 -3.71
N TYR A 35 12.09 14.81 -4.77
CA TYR A 35 12.66 16.16 -4.79
C TYR A 35 11.56 17.24 -4.82
N GLU A 36 10.42 16.95 -5.43
CA GLU A 36 9.29 17.89 -5.52
C GLU A 36 8.15 17.55 -4.54
N SER A 37 8.28 16.45 -3.79
CA SER A 37 7.22 16.00 -2.87
C SER A 37 6.73 17.08 -1.90
N PRO A 38 5.41 17.14 -1.65
CA PRO A 38 4.85 18.09 -0.69
C PRO A 38 5.29 17.79 0.75
N TYR A 39 5.88 16.62 1.00
CA TYR A 39 6.31 16.19 2.32
C TYR A 39 7.77 16.58 2.59
N GLU A 40 7.97 17.60 3.44
CA GLU A 40 9.29 18.08 3.85
C GLU A 40 10.23 16.97 4.37
N VAL A 41 9.68 15.96 5.05
CA VAL A 41 10.48 14.83 5.56
C VAL A 41 11.10 14.00 4.43
N ILE A 42 10.42 13.85 3.28
CA ILE A 42 10.96 13.16 2.10
C ILE A 42 12.03 14.01 1.44
N LYS A 43 11.79 15.32 1.29
CA LYS A 43 12.77 16.27 0.74
C LYS A 43 14.07 16.27 1.54
N ARG A 44 13.99 16.16 2.87
CA ARG A 44 15.12 16.19 3.80
C ARG A 44 15.78 14.83 4.05
N LEU A 45 15.34 13.76 3.39
CA LEU A 45 16.01 12.45 3.52
C LEU A 45 17.51 12.56 3.16
N PRO A 46 18.40 11.89 3.90
CA PRO A 46 19.81 11.83 3.56
C PRO A 46 20.04 11.34 2.13
N LYS A 47 21.07 11.88 1.45
CA LYS A 47 21.42 11.49 0.07
C LYS A 47 21.57 9.97 -0.08
N ALA A 48 22.17 9.29 0.92
CA ALA A 48 22.32 7.84 0.93
C ALA A 48 20.96 7.11 0.96
N ALA A 49 20.00 7.60 1.75
CA ALA A 49 18.65 7.02 1.82
C ALA A 49 17.89 7.22 0.51
N LYS A 50 17.92 8.42 -0.07
CA LYS A 50 17.33 8.68 -1.40
C LYS A 50 17.94 7.78 -2.48
N LYS A 51 19.27 7.64 -2.48
CA LYS A 51 19.99 6.75 -3.41
C LYS A 51 19.53 5.31 -3.27
N LYS A 52 19.37 4.81 -2.04
CA LYS A 52 18.86 3.46 -1.79
C LYS A 52 17.44 3.28 -2.34
N ILE A 53 16.54 4.22 -2.05
CA ILE A 53 15.16 4.20 -2.57
C ILE A 53 15.16 4.14 -4.11
N ILE A 54 15.91 5.02 -4.76
CA ILE A 54 16.05 5.02 -6.23
C ILE A 54 16.58 3.67 -6.73
N GLN A 55 17.62 3.13 -6.09
CA GLN A 55 18.21 1.85 -6.49
C GLN A 55 17.23 0.69 -6.35
N ASP A 56 16.50 0.62 -5.23
CA ASP A 56 15.52 -0.43 -4.96
C ASP A 56 14.39 -0.38 -5.99
N ILE A 57 13.85 0.81 -6.28
CA ILE A 57 12.72 0.94 -7.22
C ILE A 57 13.15 0.70 -8.66
N CYS A 58 14.30 1.24 -9.09
CA CYS A 58 14.86 0.95 -10.41
C CYS A 58 15.07 -0.55 -10.60
N HIS A 59 15.59 -1.22 -9.57
CA HIS A 59 15.81 -2.67 -9.59
C HIS A 59 14.51 -3.44 -9.77
N VAL A 60 13.49 -3.14 -8.98
CA VAL A 60 12.17 -3.81 -9.11
C VAL A 60 11.54 -3.53 -10.48
N SER A 61 11.70 -2.32 -11.00
CA SER A 61 11.17 -1.94 -12.32
C SER A 61 11.86 -2.69 -13.46
N GLU A 62 13.16 -2.98 -13.34
CA GLU A 62 13.88 -3.84 -14.29
C GLU A 62 13.35 -5.27 -14.25
N ILE A 63 13.05 -5.81 -13.05
CA ILE A 63 12.46 -7.14 -12.91
C ILE A 63 11.06 -7.19 -13.54
N ILE A 64 10.21 -6.20 -13.27
CA ILE A 64 8.89 -6.07 -13.90
C ILE A 64 9.02 -6.02 -15.42
N TRP A 65 9.99 -5.29 -15.95
CA TRP A 65 10.20 -5.19 -17.40
C TRP A 65 10.58 -6.52 -18.05
N GLN A 66 11.38 -7.32 -17.36
CA GLN A 66 11.88 -8.61 -17.83
C GLN A 66 10.91 -9.76 -17.57
N ALA A 67 9.89 -9.56 -16.74
CA ALA A 67 8.90 -10.58 -16.43
C ALA A 67 8.09 -11.00 -17.67
N PRO A 68 7.74 -12.30 -17.82
CA PRO A 68 6.86 -12.78 -18.88
C PRO A 68 5.50 -12.09 -18.86
N ASP A 69 4.93 -11.90 -17.67
CA ASP A 69 3.73 -11.10 -17.41
C ASP A 69 4.10 -9.89 -16.55
N ARG A 70 4.26 -8.74 -17.22
CA ARG A 70 4.65 -7.48 -16.57
C ARG A 70 3.53 -6.90 -15.70
N VAL A 71 2.28 -7.14 -16.08
CA VAL A 71 1.11 -6.65 -15.34
C VAL A 71 1.05 -7.38 -14.00
N LEU A 72 1.12 -8.70 -14.04
CA LEU A 72 1.11 -9.52 -12.84
C LEU A 72 2.29 -9.21 -11.91
N ALA A 73 3.51 -9.13 -12.45
CA ALA A 73 4.70 -8.77 -11.67
C ALA A 73 4.59 -7.38 -11.02
N ASN A 74 3.99 -6.41 -11.71
CA ASN A 74 3.72 -5.09 -11.14
C ASN A 74 2.65 -5.15 -10.03
N ARG A 75 1.58 -5.92 -10.24
CA ARG A 75 0.51 -6.11 -9.24
C ARG A 75 1.06 -6.72 -7.94
N GLU A 76 1.97 -7.69 -8.01
CA GLU A 76 2.63 -8.25 -6.82
C GLU A 76 3.35 -7.18 -5.98
N GLY A 77 4.20 -6.36 -6.63
CA GLY A 77 4.89 -5.25 -5.96
C GLY A 77 3.93 -4.18 -5.44
N LEU A 78 2.83 -3.93 -6.17
CA LEU A 78 1.80 -3.00 -5.73
C LEU A 78 1.07 -3.50 -4.50
N LEU A 79 0.63 -4.76 -4.48
CA LEU A 79 -0.07 -5.37 -3.36
C LEU A 79 0.79 -5.37 -2.10
N GLU A 80 2.06 -5.76 -2.22
CA GLU A 80 3.00 -5.75 -1.07
C GLU A 80 3.20 -4.33 -0.53
N SER A 81 3.40 -3.34 -1.39
CA SER A 81 3.57 -1.95 -0.94
C SER A 81 2.28 -1.35 -0.38
N MET A 82 1.13 -1.69 -0.93
CA MET A 82 -0.18 -1.27 -0.45
C MET A 82 -0.48 -1.85 0.92
N LEU A 83 -0.22 -3.14 1.15
CA LEU A 83 -0.42 -3.78 2.46
C LEU A 83 0.41 -3.12 3.55
N HIS A 84 1.69 -2.84 3.28
CA HIS A 84 2.54 -2.07 4.20
C HIS A 84 2.04 -0.63 4.39
N GLN A 85 1.53 0.02 3.33
CA GLN A 85 0.98 1.36 3.46
C GLN A 85 -0.24 1.36 4.38
N VAL A 86 -1.24 0.52 4.10
CA VAL A 86 -2.52 0.55 4.82
C VAL A 86 -2.37 0.17 6.29
N GLU A 87 -1.42 -0.72 6.60
CA GLU A 87 -1.08 -1.08 7.98
C GLU A 87 -0.69 0.12 8.84
N TYR A 88 0.01 1.11 8.26
CA TYR A 88 0.33 2.36 8.94
C TYR A 88 -0.78 3.42 8.77
N GLU A 89 -1.49 3.40 7.63
CA GLU A 89 -2.52 4.37 7.27
C GLU A 89 -3.70 4.36 8.26
N ILE A 90 -4.13 3.18 8.71
CA ILE A 90 -5.24 3.02 9.67
C ILE A 90 -5.00 3.78 11.01
N PHE A 91 -3.74 4.03 11.37
CA PHE A 91 -3.37 4.79 12.58
C PHE A 91 -3.28 6.31 12.36
N MET A 92 -3.34 6.75 11.10
CA MET A 92 -3.14 8.14 10.71
C MET A 92 -4.39 8.77 10.10
N VAL A 93 -5.32 7.96 9.59
CA VAL A 93 -6.65 8.44 9.21
C VAL A 93 -7.41 8.91 10.44
N GLU A 94 -8.12 10.01 10.30
CA GLU A 94 -9.00 10.57 11.33
C GLU A 94 -10.47 10.38 10.91
N PRO A 95 -11.43 10.41 11.85
CA PRO A 95 -12.84 10.33 11.50
C PRO A 95 -13.23 11.43 10.50
N GLY A 96 -13.97 11.06 9.45
CA GLY A 96 -14.36 11.96 8.36
C GLY A 96 -13.38 12.03 7.17
N HIS A 97 -12.26 11.31 7.22
CA HIS A 97 -11.40 11.08 6.05
C HIS A 97 -12.13 10.26 4.96
N GLU A 98 -11.80 10.44 3.67
CA GLU A 98 -12.48 9.73 2.56
C GLU A 98 -12.41 8.20 2.68
N LEU A 99 -11.34 7.67 3.24
CA LEU A 99 -11.21 6.23 3.52
C LEU A 99 -12.24 5.76 4.56
N CYS A 100 -12.61 6.61 5.52
CA CYS A 100 -13.60 6.28 6.55
C CYS A 100 -15.04 6.25 6.01
N ASP A 101 -15.27 6.67 4.76
CA ASP A 101 -16.55 6.44 4.07
C ASP A 101 -16.74 4.96 3.67
N PHE A 102 -15.66 4.18 3.69
CA PHE A 102 -15.67 2.75 3.44
C PHE A 102 -15.96 1.95 4.71
N ASP A 103 -16.81 0.93 4.60
CA ASP A 103 -17.20 0.09 5.72
C ASP A 103 -15.99 -0.67 6.27
N GLY A 104 -15.71 -0.52 7.58
CA GLY A 104 -14.59 -1.15 8.27
C GLY A 104 -13.40 -0.25 8.60
N ILE A 105 -13.40 1.03 8.20
CA ILE A 105 -12.35 1.99 8.55
C ILE A 105 -12.92 3.06 9.49
N SER A 106 -12.43 3.11 10.74
CA SER A 106 -13.04 3.98 11.76
C SER A 106 -12.37 5.35 11.91
N GLY A 107 -11.08 5.46 11.61
CA GLY A 107 -10.27 6.61 12.01
C GLY A 107 -9.97 6.70 13.50
N ALA A 108 -10.30 5.68 14.29
CA ALA A 108 -10.17 5.70 15.75
C ALA A 108 -8.87 5.06 16.28
N LEU A 109 -8.02 4.51 15.41
CA LEU A 109 -6.85 3.73 15.86
C LEU A 109 -5.64 4.58 16.27
N LYS A 110 -5.64 5.89 15.99
CA LYS A 110 -4.54 6.81 16.31
C LYS A 110 -4.14 6.81 17.79
N ASP A 111 -5.06 6.51 18.69
CA ASP A 111 -4.78 6.46 20.13
C ASP A 111 -4.04 5.19 20.56
N TYR A 112 -4.06 4.13 19.75
CA TYR A 112 -3.37 2.85 19.99
C TYR A 112 -1.99 2.77 19.33
N LEU A 113 -1.51 3.90 18.82
CA LEU A 113 -0.27 4.01 18.06
C LEU A 113 0.98 3.69 18.92
N PRO A 114 1.08 4.10 20.20
CA PRO A 114 2.17 3.67 21.08
C PRO A 114 2.26 2.15 21.25
N GLU A 115 1.13 1.47 21.45
CA GLU A 115 1.06 0.00 21.61
C GLU A 115 1.48 -0.71 20.32
N PHE A 116 0.97 -0.24 19.18
CA PHE A 116 1.37 -0.75 17.87
C PHE A 116 2.89 -0.64 17.67
N VAL A 117 3.45 0.54 17.96
CA VAL A 117 4.89 0.79 17.80
C VAL A 117 5.71 -0.07 18.76
N GLN A 118 5.31 -0.20 20.02
CA GLN A 118 6.03 -1.03 20.99
C GLN A 118 6.09 -2.49 20.54
N LYS A 119 4.96 -3.05 20.08
CA LYS A 119 4.92 -4.42 19.54
C LYS A 119 5.91 -4.61 18.38
N ARG A 120 6.01 -3.64 17.47
CA ARG A 120 6.93 -3.67 16.31
C ARG A 120 8.40 -3.49 16.70
N ILE A 121 8.66 -2.81 17.81
CA ILE A 121 10.00 -2.74 18.40
C ILE A 121 10.38 -4.10 19.00
N ASP A 122 9.45 -4.72 19.74
CA ASP A 122 9.69 -6.00 20.41
C ASP A 122 9.93 -7.14 19.40
N THR A 123 9.31 -7.09 18.22
CA THR A 123 9.55 -8.03 17.11
C THR A 123 10.82 -7.71 16.30
N GLY A 124 11.47 -6.57 16.57
CA GLY A 124 12.67 -6.13 15.85
C GLY A 124 12.39 -5.50 14.48
N GLU A 125 11.12 -5.28 14.12
CA GLU A 125 10.76 -4.63 12.86
C GLU A 125 11.13 -3.14 12.87
N PHE A 126 10.94 -2.49 14.02
CA PHE A 126 11.38 -1.12 14.22
C PHE A 126 12.72 -1.06 14.93
N ASN A 127 13.71 -0.44 14.27
CA ASN A 127 15.01 -0.18 14.86
C ASN A 127 14.93 0.98 15.86
N TRP A 128 14.51 0.68 17.08
CA TRP A 128 14.44 1.61 18.19
C TRP A 128 15.60 1.38 19.17
N LYS A 129 16.54 2.33 19.20
CA LYS A 129 17.77 2.18 19.98
C LYS A 129 17.64 2.62 21.45
N ARG A 130 16.52 3.25 21.82
CA ARG A 130 16.32 3.75 23.18
C ARG A 130 15.69 2.66 24.04
N LYS A 131 16.06 2.61 25.32
CA LYS A 131 15.51 1.64 26.27
C LYS A 131 14.09 1.99 26.75
N SER A 132 13.61 3.20 26.48
CA SER A 132 12.29 3.67 26.88
C SER A 132 11.24 3.41 25.80
N THR A 133 9.99 3.19 26.21
CA THR A 133 8.82 3.20 25.32
C THR A 133 8.74 4.54 24.57
N PRO A 134 8.45 4.54 23.26
CA PRO A 134 8.28 5.78 22.50
C PRO A 134 7.12 6.62 23.04
N THR A 135 7.28 7.94 23.07
CA THR A 135 6.15 8.85 23.33
C THR A 135 5.15 8.82 22.16
N LYS A 136 3.92 9.31 22.35
CA LYS A 136 2.91 9.38 21.27
C LYS A 136 3.43 10.11 20.03
N ASP A 137 4.17 11.21 20.20
CA ASP A 137 4.76 11.97 19.10
C ASP A 137 5.93 11.24 18.41
N GLU A 138 6.70 10.46 19.15
CA GLU A 138 7.78 9.64 18.59
C GLU A 138 7.21 8.46 17.81
N ALA A 139 6.22 7.80 18.39
CA ALA A 139 5.46 6.73 17.75
C ALA A 139 4.83 7.23 16.44
N TYR A 140 4.13 8.38 16.48
CA TYR A 140 3.52 8.98 15.29
C TYR A 140 4.55 9.30 14.21
N ARG A 141 5.70 9.90 14.57
CA ARG A 141 6.77 10.18 13.61
C ARG A 141 7.35 8.92 12.98
N LEU A 142 7.49 7.84 13.75
CA LEU A 142 7.99 6.56 13.26
C LEU A 142 7.00 5.90 12.30
N VAL A 143 5.72 5.82 12.67
CA VAL A 143 4.65 5.29 11.81
C VAL A 143 4.52 6.13 10.53
N ARG A 144 4.48 7.46 10.65
CA ARG A 144 4.41 8.36 9.49
C ARG A 144 5.59 8.21 8.55
N GLY A 145 6.81 8.03 9.08
CA GLY A 145 7.99 7.78 8.27
C GLY A 145 7.88 6.50 7.43
N ASN A 146 7.41 5.41 8.05
CA ASN A 146 7.21 4.13 7.36
C ASN A 146 6.04 4.19 6.36
N TRP A 147 4.92 4.82 6.72
CA TRP A 147 3.82 5.07 5.79
C TRP A 147 4.27 5.86 4.57
N LEU A 148 5.01 6.96 4.75
CA LEU A 148 5.47 7.78 3.64
C LEU A 148 6.36 6.98 2.68
N ARG A 149 7.21 6.12 3.23
CA ARG A 149 8.03 5.20 2.43
C ARG A 149 7.14 4.23 1.66
N ALA A 150 6.23 3.51 2.32
CA ALA A 150 5.34 2.54 1.68
C ALA A 150 4.45 3.18 0.61
N ASN A 151 3.85 4.34 0.92
CA ASN A 151 3.06 5.16 0.00
C ASN A 151 3.86 5.55 -1.25
N GLN A 152 5.16 5.87 -1.11
CA GLN A 152 6.00 6.16 -2.27
C GLN A 152 6.14 4.96 -3.22
N TYR A 153 6.37 3.76 -2.67
CA TYR A 153 6.40 2.55 -3.50
C TYR A 153 5.03 2.32 -4.17
N CYS A 154 3.94 2.42 -3.40
CA CYS A 154 2.58 2.25 -3.89
C CYS A 154 2.26 3.21 -5.05
N LYS A 155 2.60 4.51 -4.93
CA LYS A 155 2.45 5.51 -6.00
C LYS A 155 3.21 5.15 -7.26
N ILE A 156 4.42 4.62 -7.13
CA ILE A 156 5.24 4.27 -8.28
C ILE A 156 4.67 3.04 -8.98
N PHE A 157 4.32 1.98 -8.26
CA PHE A 157 3.66 0.82 -8.87
C PHE A 157 2.28 1.15 -9.45
N ASN A 158 1.57 2.10 -8.85
CA ASN A 158 0.37 2.69 -9.43
C ASN A 158 0.72 3.42 -10.75
N GLY A 159 1.77 4.23 -10.79
CA GLY A 159 2.26 4.86 -12.03
C GLY A 159 2.62 3.83 -13.11
N ILE A 160 3.33 2.75 -12.74
CA ILE A 160 3.67 1.65 -13.66
C ILE A 160 2.40 0.93 -14.14
N ARG A 161 1.39 0.74 -13.27
CA ARG A 161 0.09 0.19 -13.64
C ARG A 161 -0.53 1.00 -14.78
N HIS A 162 -0.56 2.32 -14.65
CA HIS A 162 -1.05 3.22 -15.70
C HIS A 162 -0.21 3.13 -16.97
N TYR A 163 1.12 3.07 -16.85
CA TYR A 163 2.03 2.89 -17.99
C TYR A 163 1.76 1.58 -18.76
N LEU A 164 1.45 0.50 -18.05
CA LEU A 164 1.11 -0.81 -18.60
C LEU A 164 -0.35 -0.93 -19.06
N GLN A 165 -1.14 0.14 -18.95
CA GLN A 165 -2.58 0.15 -19.27
C GLN A 165 -3.41 -0.84 -18.42
N ASP A 166 -2.94 -1.17 -17.21
CA ASP A 166 -3.63 -2.04 -16.27
C ASP A 166 -4.64 -1.26 -15.40
N TYR A 167 -5.48 -0.45 -16.03
CA TYR A 167 -6.48 0.37 -15.35
C TYR A 167 -7.80 0.36 -16.11
N HIS A 168 -8.89 0.67 -15.43
CA HIS A 168 -10.20 0.74 -16.09
C HIS A 168 -10.37 2.11 -16.78
N THR A 169 -10.89 2.12 -18.02
CA THR A 169 -11.07 3.37 -18.80
C THR A 169 -12.06 4.34 -18.16
N ASN A 170 -13.14 3.81 -17.57
CA ASN A 170 -13.94 4.54 -16.58
C ASN A 170 -13.22 4.51 -15.23
N LEU A 171 -12.71 5.66 -14.78
CA LEU A 171 -11.97 5.79 -13.52
C LEU A 171 -12.83 5.47 -12.28
N GLU A 172 -14.16 5.59 -12.36
CA GLU A 172 -15.06 5.17 -11.27
C GLU A 172 -15.10 3.66 -11.06
N ARG A 173 -14.65 2.90 -12.07
CA ARG A 173 -14.55 1.44 -12.06
C ARG A 173 -13.10 0.98 -11.91
N ASP A 174 -12.15 1.88 -11.69
CA ASP A 174 -10.76 1.48 -11.44
C ASP A 174 -10.66 0.75 -10.11
N TRP A 175 -10.01 -0.40 -10.12
CA TRP A 175 -9.95 -1.29 -8.96
C TRP A 175 -9.00 -0.80 -7.87
N PHE A 176 -8.08 0.12 -8.17
CA PHE A 176 -7.01 0.50 -7.25
C PHE A 176 -7.50 1.11 -5.94
N PHE A 177 -8.38 2.11 -6.00
CA PHE A 177 -8.86 2.79 -4.80
C PHE A 177 -9.80 1.90 -3.96
N PRO A 178 -10.77 1.18 -4.55
CA PRO A 178 -11.54 0.16 -3.83
C PRO A 178 -10.67 -0.89 -3.15
N LEU A 179 -9.61 -1.35 -3.82
CA LEU A 179 -8.64 -2.29 -3.24
C LEU A 179 -7.90 -1.69 -2.05
N GLN A 180 -7.45 -0.44 -2.13
CA GLN A 180 -6.82 0.25 -1.01
C GLN A 180 -7.76 0.32 0.20
N CYS A 181 -9.02 0.69 -0.03
CA CYS A 181 -10.03 0.75 1.03
C CYS A 181 -10.30 -0.64 1.65
N ALA A 182 -10.51 -1.66 0.82
CA ALA A 182 -10.68 -3.03 1.29
C ALA A 182 -9.47 -3.50 2.13
N SER A 183 -8.26 -3.21 1.66
CA SER A 183 -7.01 -3.57 2.35
C SER A 183 -6.88 -2.87 3.70
N ALA A 184 -7.26 -1.60 3.79
CA ALA A 184 -7.25 -0.84 5.05
C ALA A 184 -8.32 -1.35 6.04
N ALA A 185 -9.53 -1.65 5.58
CA ALA A 185 -10.56 -2.25 6.41
C ALA A 185 -10.15 -3.64 6.93
N PHE A 186 -9.49 -4.44 6.08
CA PHE A 186 -8.92 -5.73 6.47
C PHE A 186 -7.82 -5.57 7.53
N ALA A 187 -6.89 -4.63 7.33
CA ALA A 187 -5.83 -4.33 8.28
C ALA A 187 -6.39 -3.86 9.64
N GLU A 188 -7.40 -3.00 9.64
CA GLU A 188 -8.06 -2.53 10.87
C GLU A 188 -8.75 -3.69 11.62
N TYR A 189 -9.48 -4.57 10.91
CA TYR A 189 -10.06 -5.77 11.51
C TYR A 189 -9.00 -6.63 12.22
N HIS A 190 -7.89 -6.93 11.53
CA HIS A 190 -6.82 -7.74 12.08
C HIS A 190 -6.17 -7.09 13.31
N PHE A 191 -5.86 -5.79 13.23
CA PHE A 191 -5.31 -5.08 14.37
C PHE A 191 -6.24 -5.10 15.59
N ARG A 192 -7.53 -4.80 15.38
CA ARG A 192 -8.53 -4.83 16.45
C ARG A 192 -8.67 -6.22 17.06
N LYS A 193 -8.65 -7.27 16.22
CA LYS A 193 -8.74 -8.66 16.67
C LYS A 193 -7.53 -9.07 17.52
N GLU A 194 -6.33 -8.69 17.10
CA GLU A 194 -5.09 -8.97 17.83
C GLU A 194 -4.99 -8.22 19.17
N THR A 195 -5.62 -7.05 19.27
CA THR A 195 -5.58 -6.19 20.46
C THR A 195 -6.81 -6.31 21.36
N GLY A 196 -7.79 -7.12 20.97
CA GLY A 196 -9.04 -7.31 21.73
C GLY A 196 -9.99 -6.10 21.68
N LEU A 197 -9.81 -5.20 20.70
CA LEU A 197 -10.70 -4.06 20.51
C LEU A 197 -12.03 -4.48 19.88
N THR A 198 -13.08 -3.70 20.16
CA THR A 198 -14.39 -3.87 19.53
C THR A 198 -14.25 -3.80 18.01
N GLN A 199 -14.82 -4.78 17.31
CA GLN A 199 -14.76 -4.87 15.86
C GLN A 199 -15.71 -3.87 15.20
N VAL A 200 -15.30 -3.28 14.07
CA VAL A 200 -16.15 -2.40 13.24
C VAL A 200 -16.92 -3.22 12.21
N ILE A 201 -16.31 -4.30 11.72
CA ILE A 201 -16.87 -5.27 10.78
C ILE A 201 -16.71 -6.67 11.35
N ASP A 202 -17.55 -7.60 10.92
CA ASP A 202 -17.40 -9.01 11.29
C ASP A 202 -16.31 -9.73 10.47
N GLY A 203 -16.02 -10.97 10.85
CA GLY A 203 -15.00 -11.78 10.16
C GLY A 203 -15.38 -12.17 8.72
N SER A 204 -16.67 -12.26 8.40
CA SER A 204 -17.14 -12.55 7.04
C SER A 204 -16.83 -11.38 6.11
N ARG A 205 -17.09 -10.15 6.57
CA ARG A 205 -16.74 -8.92 5.84
C ARG A 205 -15.23 -8.77 5.65
N ALA A 206 -14.45 -9.03 6.69
CA ALA A 206 -12.99 -9.01 6.59
C ALA A 206 -12.47 -10.02 5.55
N LEU A 207 -13.00 -11.24 5.55
CA LEU A 207 -12.62 -12.26 4.56
C LEU A 207 -12.91 -11.82 3.12
N GLN A 208 -14.02 -11.12 2.88
CA GLN A 208 -14.35 -10.59 1.55
C GLN A 208 -13.33 -9.55 1.08
N TYR A 209 -12.91 -8.64 1.96
CA TYR A 209 -11.88 -7.66 1.63
C TYR A 209 -10.53 -8.33 1.36
N GLY A 210 -10.19 -9.36 2.14
CA GLY A 210 -9.03 -10.21 1.86
C GLY A 210 -9.12 -10.94 0.52
N ALA A 211 -10.30 -11.38 0.10
CA ALA A 211 -10.50 -12.04 -1.19
C ALA A 211 -10.26 -11.10 -2.38
N PHE A 212 -10.47 -9.78 -2.22
CA PHE A 212 -10.18 -8.82 -3.28
C PHE A 212 -8.67 -8.78 -3.61
N LEU A 213 -7.81 -8.80 -2.58
CA LEU A 213 -6.35 -8.91 -2.75
C LEU A 213 -5.97 -10.14 -3.58
N GLU A 214 -6.63 -11.28 -3.32
CA GLU A 214 -6.40 -12.54 -4.03
C GLU A 214 -6.87 -12.50 -5.49
N ILE A 215 -7.97 -11.81 -5.78
CA ILE A 215 -8.43 -11.61 -7.17
C ILE A 215 -7.42 -10.77 -7.95
N VAL A 216 -6.88 -9.71 -7.34
CA VAL A 216 -5.85 -8.88 -7.98
C VAL A 216 -4.55 -9.67 -8.17
N SER A 217 -4.13 -10.44 -7.16
CA SER A 217 -2.90 -11.25 -7.18
C SER A 217 -2.93 -12.35 -8.24
N ARG A 218 -4.11 -12.84 -8.63
CA ARG A 218 -4.31 -13.81 -9.70
C ARG A 218 -4.30 -13.23 -11.12
N GLY A 219 -4.22 -11.92 -11.26
CA GLY A 219 -4.15 -11.29 -12.58
C GLY A 219 -5.50 -11.18 -13.30
N HIS A 220 -6.64 -11.14 -12.59
CA HIS A 220 -7.94 -10.94 -13.24
C HIS A 220 -7.98 -9.65 -14.06
N LYS A 221 -8.64 -9.67 -15.22
CA LYS A 221 -8.68 -8.54 -16.17
C LYS A 221 -9.43 -7.34 -15.59
N ASP A 222 -10.59 -7.57 -14.98
CA ASP A 222 -11.33 -6.57 -14.22
C ASP A 222 -11.50 -7.08 -12.78
N PRO A 223 -10.52 -6.81 -11.89
CA PRO A 223 -10.58 -7.30 -10.52
C PRO A 223 -11.77 -6.79 -9.72
N LEU A 224 -12.22 -5.55 -9.98
CA LEU A 224 -13.33 -4.96 -9.24
C LEU A 224 -14.64 -5.65 -9.61
N GLU A 225 -14.90 -5.85 -10.90
CA GLU A 225 -16.09 -6.57 -11.37
C GLU A 225 -16.12 -8.01 -10.85
N GLU A 226 -15.00 -8.73 -10.91
CA GLU A 226 -14.91 -10.10 -10.39
C GLU A 226 -15.20 -10.14 -8.88
N TRP A 227 -14.66 -9.18 -8.13
CA TRP A 227 -14.89 -9.10 -6.70
C TRP A 227 -16.34 -8.78 -6.36
N GLU A 228 -16.96 -7.81 -7.05
CA GLU A 228 -18.38 -7.47 -6.88
C GLU A 228 -19.29 -8.66 -7.21
N LYS A 229 -18.99 -9.42 -8.27
CA LYS A 229 -19.72 -10.63 -8.65
C LYS A 229 -19.61 -11.70 -7.55
N THR A 230 -18.38 -12.03 -7.15
CA THR A 230 -18.11 -13.00 -6.08
C THR A 230 -18.82 -12.59 -4.79
N TYR A 231 -18.80 -11.30 -4.47
CA TYR A 231 -19.44 -10.75 -3.29
C TYR A 231 -20.97 -10.91 -3.32
N ASN A 232 -21.61 -10.54 -4.42
CA ASN A 232 -23.07 -10.63 -4.58
C ASN A 232 -23.55 -12.10 -4.60
N GLU A 233 -22.73 -13.04 -5.09
CA GLU A 233 -23.05 -14.47 -5.07
C GLU A 233 -23.03 -15.04 -3.65
N ILE A 234 -22.07 -14.63 -2.81
CA ILE A 234 -21.95 -15.14 -1.44
C ILE A 234 -22.89 -14.41 -0.47
N PHE A 235 -23.17 -13.12 -0.69
CA PHE A 235 -23.93 -12.26 0.22
C PHE A 235 -25.03 -11.43 -0.47
N PRO A 236 -26.05 -12.08 -1.05
CA PRO A 236 -27.04 -11.40 -1.90
C PRO A 236 -27.88 -10.33 -1.19
N GLN A 237 -27.92 -10.30 0.15
CA GLN A 237 -28.67 -9.30 0.93
C GLN A 237 -27.84 -8.08 1.36
N GLN A 238 -26.54 -8.10 1.12
CA GLN A 238 -25.67 -6.96 1.41
C GLN A 238 -25.13 -6.52 0.06
N SER A 239 -25.63 -5.44 -0.53
CA SER A 239 -25.09 -4.92 -1.79
C SER A 239 -23.89 -4.03 -1.51
N PHE A 240 -22.76 -4.30 -2.16
CA PHE A 240 -21.56 -3.47 -2.02
C PHE A 240 -21.71 -2.24 -2.90
N HIS A 241 -21.81 -1.08 -2.26
CA HIS A 241 -21.85 0.21 -2.93
C HIS A 241 -20.83 1.11 -2.26
N PRO A 242 -19.59 1.18 -2.77
CA PRO A 242 -18.66 2.17 -2.28
C PRO A 242 -19.31 3.52 -2.56
N LYS A 243 -19.44 4.37 -1.52
CA LYS A 243 -19.96 5.72 -1.70
C LYS A 243 -19.09 6.38 -2.77
N ARG A 244 -19.70 6.75 -3.89
CA ARG A 244 -18.99 7.31 -5.04
C ARG A 244 -18.16 8.50 -4.55
N ARG A 245 -16.88 8.55 -4.98
CA ARG A 245 -16.01 9.69 -4.71
C ARG A 245 -16.77 10.97 -5.04
N ARG A 246 -17.06 11.81 -4.04
CA ARG A 246 -17.46 13.20 -4.30
C ARG A 246 -16.33 13.80 -5.13
N GLU A 247 -16.65 14.37 -6.28
CA GLU A 247 -15.68 14.97 -7.20
C GLU A 247 -14.68 15.83 -6.40
N MET A 248 -13.49 15.30 -6.14
CA MET A 248 -12.43 16.06 -5.49
C MET A 248 -11.86 16.97 -6.55
N GLY A 249 -12.18 18.27 -6.45
CA GLY A 249 -11.57 19.32 -7.24
C GLY A 249 -10.05 19.16 -7.21
N ARG A 250 -9.46 19.00 -8.38
CA ARG A 250 -8.01 18.89 -8.59
C ARG A 250 -7.29 20.16 -8.14
#